data_AF-A0A102KYZ9-F1
#
_entry.id   AF-A0A102KYZ9-F1
#
_cell.length_a   1.000
_cell.length_b   1.000
_cell.length_c   1.000
_cell.angle_alpha   90.00
_cell.angle_beta   90.00
_cell.angle_gamma   90.00
#
_symmetry.space_group_name_H-M   'P 1'
#
loop_
_entity.id
_entity.type
_entity.pdbx_description
1 polymer ?
#
loop_
_entity_poly.entity_id
_entity_poly.type
_entity_poly.pdbx_seq_one_letter_code
_entity_poly.pdbx_strand_id
1 'polypeptide(L)'
;MTGAADAGIYAAEGDMVEAGLSAASMIPGGKVVTTAGKLAKGAASLAKGAHAAEEAAKAAKLAKEAEEAAKAAKLAKEAEEAKKAEAEAERLRKLKEEAEAGEKGKDGLKVKLKRMKEHLVKCFKKNAKGDTKEYDRQLLEQEKGLNDLSVKEYLEGRARYQQIGRAGTGAAQEQARAKYSRELASQFEEALSERGIFGEAAQKQAAEMAAERMKTLAALHNPDMIAGGKDVVTMMGDRGVNSSIGSQWKDRVGELDKAAKEVPESERGSTRMNAKLKRCKK
;
A
#
# COMPACT_ATOMS: atom_id res chain seq x y z
N MET A 1 -5.03 -7.42 7.78
CA MET A 1 -3.70 -6.76 7.71
C MET A 1 -3.61 -5.80 6.51
N THR A 2 -4.68 -5.12 6.09
CA THR A 2 -4.69 -4.13 4.99
C THR A 2 -4.72 -2.68 5.48
N GLY A 3 -5.28 -2.42 6.67
CA GLY A 3 -5.45 -1.07 7.22
C GLY A 3 -4.18 -0.22 7.38
N ALA A 4 -3.00 -0.83 7.57
CA ALA A 4 -1.74 -0.08 7.68
C ALA A 4 -1.28 0.55 6.36
N ALA A 5 -1.47 -0.18 5.25
CA ALA A 5 -1.18 0.32 3.91
C ALA A 5 -2.17 1.43 3.54
N ASP A 6 -3.44 1.28 3.95
CA ASP A 6 -4.49 2.23 3.63
C ASP A 6 -4.33 3.53 4.43
N ALA A 7 -3.98 3.48 5.73
CA ALA A 7 -3.67 4.64 6.59
C ALA A 7 -2.55 5.54 6.01
N GLY A 8 -1.50 4.93 5.46
CA GLY A 8 -0.42 5.66 4.79
C GLY A 8 -0.88 6.40 3.54
N ILE A 9 -1.81 5.84 2.78
CA ILE A 9 -2.36 6.48 1.59
C ILE A 9 -3.38 7.57 1.96
N TYR A 10 -4.23 7.37 2.99
CA TYR A 10 -5.15 8.41 3.48
C TYR A 10 -4.41 9.67 3.98
N ALA A 11 -3.32 9.47 4.74
CA ALA A 11 -2.50 10.58 5.22
C ALA A 11 -1.77 11.31 4.07
N ALA A 12 -1.38 10.58 3.02
CA ALA A 12 -0.74 11.14 1.83
C ALA A 12 -1.69 11.99 0.96
N GLU A 13 -2.99 11.67 0.96
CA GLU A 13 -4.03 12.42 0.24
C GLU A 13 -4.61 13.59 1.07
N GLY A 14 -4.16 13.78 2.31
CA GLY A 14 -4.60 14.85 3.21
C GLY A 14 -5.93 14.57 3.91
N ASP A 15 -6.48 13.36 3.78
CA ASP A 15 -7.72 12.94 4.42
C ASP A 15 -7.44 12.39 5.82
N MET A 16 -7.24 13.31 6.77
CA MET A 16 -6.89 12.99 8.15
C MET A 16 -8.05 12.33 8.92
N VAL A 17 -9.30 12.50 8.46
CA VAL A 17 -10.48 11.88 9.07
C VAL A 17 -10.52 10.39 8.72
N GLU A 18 -10.28 10.05 7.44
CA GLU A 18 -10.20 8.66 6.97
C GLU A 18 -8.92 7.95 7.40
N ALA A 19 -7.81 8.69 7.48
CA ALA A 19 -6.57 8.18 8.09
C ALA A 19 -6.78 7.81 9.57
N GLY A 20 -7.56 8.62 10.30
CA GLY A 20 -7.94 8.35 11.68
C GLY A 20 -8.92 7.18 11.84
N LEU A 21 -9.90 7.05 10.94
CA LEU A 21 -10.84 5.92 10.88
C LEU A 21 -10.12 4.59 10.62
N SER A 22 -9.26 4.56 9.61
CA SER A 22 -8.47 3.38 9.25
C SER A 22 -7.40 3.05 10.30
N ALA A 23 -7.00 4.03 11.12
CA ALA A 23 -6.13 3.78 12.25
C ALA A 23 -6.85 3.20 13.46
N ALA A 24 -8.13 3.54 13.67
CA ALA A 24 -8.97 3.12 14.80
C ALA A 24 -9.44 1.65 14.68
N SER A 25 -9.86 1.23 13.49
CA SER A 25 -10.25 -0.17 13.18
C SER A 25 -9.10 -1.19 13.28
N MET A 26 -7.88 -0.72 13.58
CA MET A 26 -6.70 -1.56 13.78
C MET A 26 -6.41 -1.91 15.25
N ILE A 27 -7.25 -1.48 16.21
CA ILE A 27 -7.08 -1.78 17.65
C ILE A 27 -7.94 -2.99 18.04
N PRO A 28 -7.38 -4.20 18.22
CA PRO A 28 -8.16 -5.36 18.64
C PRO A 28 -8.60 -5.20 20.10
N GLY A 29 -9.92 -5.19 20.36
CA GLY A 29 -10.48 -5.33 21.71
C GLY A 29 -10.45 -4.08 22.60
N GLY A 30 -10.25 -2.88 22.06
CA GLY A 30 -10.36 -1.65 22.84
C GLY A 30 -11.83 -1.33 23.17
N LYS A 31 -12.25 -1.50 24.43
CA LYS A 31 -13.50 -0.88 24.92
C LYS A 31 -13.40 0.63 24.72
N VAL A 32 -14.10 1.15 23.73
CA VAL A 32 -14.32 2.59 23.58
C VAL A 32 -15.25 3.03 24.71
N VAL A 33 -14.74 3.78 25.66
CA VAL A 33 -15.57 4.48 26.65
C VAL A 33 -16.30 5.59 25.89
N THR A 34 -17.57 5.36 25.55
CA THR A 34 -18.43 6.31 24.86
C THR A 34 -18.88 7.42 25.81
N THR A 35 -18.07 8.46 25.97
CA THR A 35 -18.52 9.73 26.59
C THR A 35 -19.24 10.65 25.59
N ALA A 36 -19.71 10.11 24.46
CA ALA A 36 -20.63 10.81 23.55
C ALA A 36 -22.11 10.48 23.88
N GLY A 37 -22.38 9.31 24.48
CA GLY A 37 -23.74 8.83 24.77
C GLY A 37 -24.48 9.57 25.89
N LYS A 38 -23.80 10.42 26.67
CA LYS A 38 -24.44 11.25 27.72
C LYS A 38 -24.73 12.69 27.32
N LEU A 39 -24.28 13.16 26.15
CA LEU A 39 -24.54 14.54 25.69
C LEU A 39 -25.77 14.66 24.76
N ALA A 40 -26.41 13.56 24.37
CA ALA A 40 -27.63 13.59 23.56
C ALA A 40 -28.94 13.62 24.39
N LYS A 41 -28.87 13.54 25.72
CA LYS A 41 -30.04 13.61 26.61
C LYS A 41 -29.93 14.80 27.56
N GLY A 42 -29.88 15.99 26.97
CA GLY A 42 -29.78 17.24 27.73
C GLY A 42 -29.95 18.52 26.91
N ALA A 43 -30.47 18.46 25.68
CA ALA A 43 -30.87 19.65 24.93
C ALA A 43 -32.31 20.06 25.33
N ALA A 44 -32.51 20.37 26.61
CA ALA A 44 -33.74 20.99 27.11
C ALA A 44 -33.47 21.67 28.46
N SER A 45 -32.74 22.79 28.46
CA SER A 45 -33.02 23.99 29.25
C SER A 45 -31.78 24.89 29.32
N LEU A 46 -31.93 26.11 28.80
CA LEU A 46 -31.04 27.23 29.05
C LEU A 46 -31.20 27.67 30.51
N ALA A 47 -30.12 27.68 31.30
CA ALA A 47 -30.02 28.49 32.51
C ALA A 47 -28.57 28.97 32.73
N LYS A 48 -28.43 30.28 32.97
CA LYS A 48 -27.19 31.05 33.15
C LYS A 48 -26.42 30.69 34.44
N GLY A 49 -25.09 30.80 34.38
CA GLY A 49 -24.22 31.12 35.53
C GLY A 49 -23.27 30.01 35.97
N ALA A 50 -21.98 30.35 36.18
CA ALA A 50 -20.85 29.63 36.79
C ALA A 50 -20.58 28.15 36.40
N HIS A 51 -21.59 27.29 36.36
CA HIS A 51 -21.51 25.89 35.94
C HIS A 51 -21.03 25.70 34.50
N ALA A 52 -21.35 26.63 33.59
CA ALA A 52 -20.90 26.58 32.20
C ALA A 52 -19.37 26.76 32.05
N ALA A 53 -18.73 27.53 32.94
CA ALA A 53 -17.28 27.74 32.93
C ALA A 53 -16.53 26.53 33.50
N GLU A 54 -17.09 25.88 34.53
CA GLU A 54 -16.55 24.65 35.10
C GLU A 54 -16.69 23.45 34.14
N GLU A 55 -17.82 23.35 33.45
CA GLU A 55 -18.04 22.37 32.37
C GLU A 55 -17.07 22.60 31.19
N ALA A 56 -16.86 23.86 30.77
CA ALA A 56 -15.90 24.19 29.72
C ALA A 56 -14.44 23.86 30.11
N ALA A 57 -14.06 24.10 31.37
CA ALA A 57 -12.73 23.75 31.88
C ALA A 57 -12.52 22.22 31.96
N LYS A 58 -13.56 21.47 32.36
CA LYS A 58 -13.53 19.99 32.33
C LYS A 58 -13.46 19.46 30.90
N ALA A 59 -14.19 20.06 29.96
CA ALA A 59 -14.14 19.69 28.55
C ALA A 59 -12.75 19.96 27.93
N ALA A 60 -12.11 21.09 28.25
CA ALA A 60 -10.76 21.40 27.78
C ALA A 60 -9.69 20.45 28.35
N LYS A 61 -9.82 20.06 29.62
CA LYS A 61 -8.92 19.08 30.25
C LYS A 61 -9.07 17.69 29.60
N LEU A 62 -10.31 17.25 29.37
CA LEU A 62 -10.60 15.99 28.70
C LEU A 62 -10.11 15.98 27.25
N ALA A 63 -10.19 17.11 26.53
CA ALA A 63 -9.65 17.24 25.18
C ALA A 63 -8.12 17.09 25.15
N LYS A 64 -7.42 17.66 26.14
CA LYS A 64 -5.97 17.53 26.27
C LYS A 64 -5.54 16.11 26.63
N GLU A 65 -6.24 15.46 27.55
CA GLU A 65 -6.01 14.06 27.93
C GLU A 65 -6.29 13.11 26.75
N ALA A 66 -7.30 13.41 25.92
CA ALA A 66 -7.57 12.67 24.69
C ALA A 66 -6.47 12.86 23.62
N GLU A 67 -5.90 14.06 23.49
CA GLU A 67 -4.78 14.32 22.59
C GLU A 67 -3.51 13.57 23.03
N GLU A 68 -3.22 13.54 24.33
CA GLU A 68 -2.08 12.81 24.88
C GLU A 68 -2.25 11.29 24.76
N ALA A 69 -3.47 10.78 25.00
CA ALA A 69 -3.81 9.37 24.76
C ALA A 69 -3.69 8.98 23.28
N ALA A 70 -4.10 9.87 22.35
CA ALA A 70 -3.95 9.65 20.91
C ALA A 70 -2.47 9.62 20.49
N LYS A 71 -1.62 10.48 21.06
CA LYS A 71 -0.16 10.45 20.82
C LYS A 71 0.48 9.18 21.37
N ALA A 72 0.09 8.74 22.57
CA ALA A 72 0.57 7.50 23.17
C ALA A 72 0.13 6.27 22.37
N ALA A 73 -1.12 6.24 21.89
CA ALA A 73 -1.64 5.19 21.03
C ALA A 73 -0.90 5.13 19.68
N LYS A 74 -0.59 6.30 19.10
CA LYS A 74 0.23 6.39 17.88
C LYS A 74 1.63 5.82 18.09
N LEU A 75 2.31 6.19 19.18
CA LEU A 75 3.65 5.67 19.50
C LEU A 75 3.64 4.17 19.80
N ALA A 76 2.61 3.68 20.50
CA ALA A 76 2.43 2.25 20.74
C ALA A 76 2.19 1.47 19.44
N LYS A 77 1.42 2.04 18.50
CA LYS A 77 1.17 1.47 17.17
C LYS A 77 2.42 1.50 16.30
N GLU A 78 3.18 2.59 16.29
CA GLU A 78 4.47 2.68 15.58
C GLU A 78 5.48 1.66 16.15
N ALA A 79 5.48 1.43 17.47
CA ALA A 79 6.30 0.40 18.10
C ALA A 79 5.82 -1.03 17.77
N GLU A 80 4.50 -1.26 17.68
CA GLU A 80 3.94 -2.55 17.28
C GLU A 80 4.19 -2.83 15.79
N GLU A 81 4.04 -1.83 14.92
CA GLU A 81 4.37 -1.90 13.49
C GLU A 81 5.86 -2.11 13.27
N ALA A 82 6.72 -1.47 14.06
CA ALA A 82 8.16 -1.73 14.05
C ALA A 82 8.48 -3.18 14.48
N LYS A 83 7.82 -3.69 15.53
CA LYS A 83 7.97 -5.10 15.95
C LYS A 83 7.43 -6.09 14.92
N LYS A 84 6.31 -5.77 14.25
CA LYS A 84 5.75 -6.59 13.16
C LYS A 84 6.66 -6.56 11.94
N ALA A 85 7.19 -5.40 11.57
CA ALA A 85 8.15 -5.26 10.48
C ALA A 85 9.46 -6.00 10.79
N GLU A 86 9.92 -5.98 12.04
CA GLU A 86 11.09 -6.74 12.49
C GLU A 86 10.80 -8.25 12.49
N ALA A 87 9.64 -8.68 13.00
CA ALA A 87 9.22 -10.08 12.96
C ALA A 87 8.94 -10.58 11.54
N GLU A 88 8.42 -9.75 10.65
CA GLU A 88 8.21 -10.05 9.23
C GLU A 88 9.54 -10.07 8.48
N ALA A 89 10.47 -9.15 8.79
CA ALA A 89 11.83 -9.20 8.26
C ALA A 89 12.58 -10.44 8.75
N GLU A 90 12.43 -10.84 10.01
CA GLU A 90 12.99 -12.06 10.56
C GLU A 90 12.32 -13.31 9.96
N ARG A 91 10.99 -13.30 9.77
CA ARG A 91 10.26 -14.37 9.10
C ARG A 91 10.64 -14.47 7.63
N LEU A 92 10.83 -13.37 6.93
CA LEU A 92 11.35 -13.34 5.56
C LEU A 92 12.80 -13.78 5.51
N ARG A 93 13.61 -13.47 6.54
CA ARG A 93 14.98 -13.99 6.66
C ARG A 93 14.97 -15.49 6.90
N LYS A 94 14.11 -16.01 7.77
CA LYS A 94 13.89 -17.43 8.02
C LYS A 94 13.30 -18.15 6.80
N LEU A 95 12.32 -17.57 6.10
CA LEU A 95 11.77 -18.10 4.85
C LEU A 95 12.80 -18.07 3.72
N LYS A 96 13.70 -17.09 3.71
CA LYS A 96 14.83 -17.05 2.78
C LYS A 96 15.88 -18.10 3.15
N GLU A 97 16.21 -18.25 4.44
CA GLU A 97 17.10 -19.31 4.96
C GLU A 97 16.49 -20.72 4.76
N GLU A 98 15.17 -20.87 4.85
CA GLU A 98 14.40 -22.10 4.65
C GLU A 98 14.14 -22.39 3.18
N ALA A 99 13.91 -21.39 2.33
CA ALA A 99 13.91 -21.56 0.87
C ALA A 99 15.32 -21.94 0.38
N GLU A 100 16.36 -21.37 1.00
CA GLU A 100 17.76 -21.79 0.80
C GLU A 100 18.07 -23.18 1.41
N ALA A 101 17.22 -23.71 2.30
CA ALA A 101 17.36 -25.05 2.90
C ALA A 101 16.44 -26.13 2.30
N GLY A 102 15.30 -25.75 1.71
CA GLY A 102 14.25 -26.59 1.15
C GLY A 102 14.50 -27.05 -0.29
N GLU A 103 15.46 -26.43 -0.99
CA GLU A 103 16.05 -26.95 -2.24
C GLU A 103 17.08 -28.08 -1.99
N LYS A 104 16.99 -28.81 -0.87
CA LYS A 104 17.67 -30.11 -0.73
C LYS A 104 16.91 -31.19 -1.49
N GLY A 105 16.95 -31.08 -2.82
CA GLY A 105 17.08 -32.28 -3.63
C GLY A 105 18.35 -33.02 -3.22
N LYS A 106 18.31 -34.35 -3.24
CA LYS A 106 19.49 -35.20 -3.08
C LYS A 106 20.58 -34.63 -4.00
N ASP A 107 21.75 -34.32 -3.43
CA ASP A 107 22.96 -33.75 -4.10
C ASP A 107 23.31 -32.28 -3.79
N GLY A 108 22.92 -31.75 -2.62
CA GLY A 108 23.82 -30.93 -1.78
C GLY A 108 24.42 -29.64 -2.36
N LEU A 109 23.91 -29.06 -3.45
CA LEU A 109 24.40 -27.81 -4.02
C LEU A 109 23.37 -26.69 -3.86
N LYS A 110 23.67 -25.71 -2.99
CA LYS A 110 22.89 -24.46 -2.86
C LYS A 110 22.95 -23.70 -4.18
N VAL A 111 21.91 -23.75 -5.01
CA VAL A 111 21.89 -22.96 -6.24
C VAL A 111 21.49 -21.54 -5.88
N LYS A 112 22.49 -20.69 -5.59
CA LYS A 112 22.29 -19.23 -5.65
C LYS A 112 21.72 -18.91 -7.04
N LEU A 113 20.43 -18.56 -7.13
CA LEU A 113 19.83 -18.16 -8.39
C LEU A 113 20.69 -17.06 -9.01
N LYS A 114 21.25 -17.36 -10.19
CA LYS A 114 22.12 -16.44 -10.91
C LYS A 114 21.33 -15.16 -11.18
N ARG A 115 21.91 -14.00 -10.92
CA ARG A 115 21.37 -12.70 -11.33
C ARG A 115 22.22 -12.17 -12.47
N MET A 116 21.58 -11.49 -13.42
CA MET A 116 22.33 -10.74 -14.41
C MET A 116 23.15 -9.62 -13.74
N LYS A 117 24.10 -9.04 -14.48
CA LYS A 117 24.83 -7.85 -14.01
C LYS A 117 23.83 -6.77 -13.61
N GLU A 118 24.06 -6.13 -12.47
CA GLU A 118 23.18 -5.06 -12.00
C GLU A 118 23.11 -3.94 -13.03
N HIS A 119 21.89 -3.58 -13.41
CA HIS A 119 21.61 -2.49 -14.32
C HIS A 119 20.99 -1.32 -13.56
N LEU A 120 21.71 -0.20 -13.51
CA LEU A 120 21.22 1.03 -12.90
C LEU A 120 20.29 1.76 -13.87
N VAL A 121 18.99 1.61 -13.69
CA VAL A 121 18.00 2.27 -14.54
C VAL A 121 18.05 3.78 -14.32
N LYS A 122 17.95 4.54 -15.41
CA LYS A 122 17.83 6.00 -15.36
C LYS A 122 16.76 6.41 -14.35
N CYS A 123 17.09 7.37 -13.48
CA CYS A 123 16.26 7.78 -12.36
C CYS A 123 14.85 8.21 -12.81
N PHE A 124 13.83 8.05 -11.96
CA PHE A 124 12.44 8.43 -12.23
C PHE A 124 12.13 9.80 -11.63
N LYS A 125 11.66 10.72 -12.46
CA LYS A 125 11.24 12.06 -12.03
C LYS A 125 9.87 11.97 -11.38
N LYS A 126 9.80 12.36 -10.11
CA LYS A 126 8.55 12.40 -9.34
C LYS A 126 7.59 13.45 -9.93
N ASN A 127 6.29 13.14 -9.95
CA ASN A 127 5.26 14.14 -10.24
C ASN A 127 5.17 15.22 -9.15
N ALA A 128 4.60 16.37 -9.49
CA ALA A 128 4.48 17.50 -8.56
C ALA A 128 3.49 17.23 -7.42
N LYS A 129 2.37 16.57 -7.74
CA LYS A 129 1.24 16.39 -6.82
C LYS A 129 1.26 15.10 -6.00
N GLY A 130 2.00 14.07 -6.44
CA GLY A 130 2.03 12.79 -5.73
C GLY A 130 2.79 12.89 -4.42
N ASP A 131 2.36 12.13 -3.42
CA ASP A 131 3.11 11.98 -2.19
C ASP A 131 4.47 11.31 -2.44
N THR A 132 5.47 11.72 -1.67
CA THR A 132 6.84 11.22 -1.85
C THR A 132 6.97 9.77 -1.39
N LYS A 133 6.34 9.39 -0.27
CA LYS A 133 6.41 8.02 0.27
C LYS A 133 5.66 7.06 -0.64
N GLU A 134 4.48 7.46 -1.12
CA GLU A 134 3.72 6.65 -2.08
C GLU A 134 4.47 6.45 -3.40
N TYR A 135 5.15 7.51 -3.89
CA TYR A 135 6.01 7.38 -5.06
C TYR A 135 7.16 6.40 -4.85
N ASP A 136 7.85 6.50 -3.71
CA ASP A 136 8.96 5.59 -3.36
C ASP A 136 8.47 4.15 -3.17
N ARG A 137 7.31 3.96 -2.54
CA ARG A 137 6.68 2.66 -2.36
C ARG A 137 6.38 2.02 -3.71
N GLN A 138 5.65 2.71 -4.59
CA GLN A 138 5.34 2.16 -5.91
C GLN A 138 6.59 1.90 -6.75
N LEU A 139 7.60 2.78 -6.68
CA LEU A 139 8.85 2.57 -7.42
C LEU A 139 9.63 1.36 -6.89
N LEU A 140 9.64 1.13 -5.58
CA LEU A 140 10.26 -0.05 -4.98
C LEU A 140 9.53 -1.33 -5.39
N GLU A 141 8.20 -1.31 -5.44
CA GLU A 141 7.41 -2.47 -5.85
C GLU A 141 7.60 -2.82 -7.33
N GLN A 142 7.77 -1.80 -8.18
CA GLN A 142 8.20 -1.98 -9.56
C GLN A 142 9.59 -2.62 -9.66
N GLU A 143 10.54 -2.20 -8.82
CA GLU A 143 11.88 -2.80 -8.75
C GLU A 143 11.82 -4.27 -8.32
N LYS A 144 11.07 -4.58 -7.26
CA LYS A 144 10.89 -5.95 -6.75
C LYS A 144 10.28 -6.86 -7.81
N GLY A 145 9.13 -6.46 -8.36
CA GLY A 145 8.45 -7.25 -9.39
C GLY A 145 9.36 -7.49 -10.60
N LEU A 146 10.09 -6.48 -11.05
CA LEU A 146 11.06 -6.63 -12.13
C LEU A 146 12.15 -7.66 -11.78
N ASN A 147 12.71 -7.57 -10.57
CA ASN A 147 13.78 -8.45 -10.08
C ASN A 147 13.33 -9.86 -9.71
N ASP A 148 12.02 -10.08 -9.65
CA ASP A 148 11.39 -11.39 -9.51
C ASP A 148 11.22 -12.10 -10.86
N LEU A 149 11.34 -11.42 -11.99
CA LEU A 149 11.33 -12.07 -13.30
C LEU A 149 12.66 -12.77 -13.59
N SER A 150 12.61 -13.94 -14.22
CA SER A 150 13.75 -14.41 -15.02
C SER A 150 14.00 -13.48 -16.21
N VAL A 151 15.23 -13.46 -16.73
CA VAL A 151 15.57 -12.70 -17.94
C VAL A 151 14.72 -13.16 -19.12
N LYS A 152 14.42 -14.46 -19.20
CA LYS A 152 13.52 -15.01 -20.20
C LYS A 152 12.11 -14.43 -20.07
N GLU A 153 11.51 -14.49 -18.88
CA GLU A 153 10.16 -13.95 -18.65
C GLU A 153 10.07 -12.45 -18.95
N TYR A 154 11.10 -11.68 -18.56
CA TYR A 154 11.19 -10.26 -18.88
C TYR A 154 11.16 -10.02 -20.40
N LEU A 155 12.03 -10.68 -21.16
CA LEU A 155 12.11 -10.50 -22.62
C LEU A 155 10.84 -10.98 -23.33
N GLU A 156 10.23 -12.08 -22.89
CA GLU A 156 8.95 -12.56 -23.43
C GLU A 156 7.80 -11.58 -23.11
N GLY A 157 7.76 -11.04 -21.90
CA GLY A 157 6.81 -10.00 -21.51
C GLY A 157 6.97 -8.72 -22.33
N ARG A 158 8.22 -8.30 -22.57
CA ARG A 158 8.56 -7.16 -23.44
C ARG A 158 8.13 -7.38 -24.89
N ALA A 159 8.40 -8.56 -25.45
CA ALA A 159 7.97 -8.92 -26.80
C ALA A 159 6.44 -8.91 -26.93
N ARG A 160 5.74 -9.48 -25.94
CA ARG A 160 4.28 -9.46 -25.88
C ARG A 160 3.75 -8.03 -25.83
N TYR A 161 4.29 -7.18 -24.96
CA TYR A 161 3.87 -5.78 -24.88
C TYR A 161 4.11 -5.02 -26.19
N GLN A 162 5.18 -5.32 -26.93
CA GLN A 162 5.41 -4.70 -28.25
C GLN A 162 4.38 -5.15 -29.29
N GLN A 163 3.91 -6.40 -29.21
CA GLN A 163 2.92 -6.94 -30.15
C GLN A 163 1.50 -6.45 -29.87
N ILE A 164 1.06 -6.50 -28.61
CA ILE A 164 -0.35 -6.27 -28.25
C ILE A 164 -0.54 -5.07 -27.33
N GLY A 165 0.53 -4.43 -26.86
CA GLY A 165 0.46 -3.37 -25.85
C GLY A 165 -0.27 -3.87 -24.61
N ARG A 166 -1.46 -3.30 -24.37
CA ARG A 166 -2.39 -3.67 -23.29
C ARG A 166 -3.70 -4.26 -23.82
N ALA A 167 -3.78 -4.61 -25.11
CA ALA A 167 -4.99 -5.19 -25.68
C ALA A 167 -5.32 -6.53 -24.99
N GLY A 168 -6.60 -6.72 -24.65
CA GLY A 168 -7.07 -7.91 -23.93
C GLY A 168 -6.77 -7.93 -22.43
N THR A 169 -6.20 -6.85 -21.88
CA THR A 169 -5.98 -6.68 -20.44
C THR A 169 -7.13 -5.90 -19.79
N GLY A 170 -7.17 -5.88 -18.46
CA GLY A 170 -8.10 -5.05 -17.69
C GLY A 170 -9.14 -5.82 -16.90
N ALA A 171 -9.49 -7.05 -17.30
CA ALA A 171 -10.39 -7.90 -16.52
C ALA A 171 -9.82 -8.20 -15.12
N ALA A 172 -8.52 -8.50 -15.03
CA ALA A 172 -7.83 -8.68 -13.75
C ALA A 172 -7.85 -7.39 -12.89
N GLN A 173 -7.69 -6.22 -13.54
CA GLN A 173 -7.75 -4.93 -12.87
C GLN A 173 -9.16 -4.60 -12.36
N GLU A 174 -10.19 -4.85 -13.16
CA GLU A 174 -11.59 -4.66 -12.78
C GLU A 174 -11.96 -5.57 -11.60
N GLN A 175 -11.61 -6.85 -11.67
CA GLN A 175 -11.87 -7.80 -10.59
C GLN A 175 -11.16 -7.39 -9.29
N ALA A 176 -9.88 -7.00 -9.38
CA ALA A 176 -9.12 -6.55 -8.22
C ALA A 176 -9.70 -5.27 -7.62
N ARG A 177 -10.11 -4.30 -8.46
CA ARG A 177 -10.78 -3.07 -8.02
C ARG A 177 -12.11 -3.37 -7.33
N ALA A 178 -12.95 -4.22 -7.91
CA ALA A 178 -14.23 -4.58 -7.32
C ALA A 178 -14.05 -5.30 -5.97
N LYS A 179 -13.07 -6.20 -5.87
CA LYS A 179 -12.72 -6.87 -4.62
C LYS A 179 -12.27 -5.87 -3.56
N TYR A 180 -11.29 -5.04 -3.88
CA TYR A 180 -10.73 -4.07 -2.93
C TYR A 180 -11.75 -2.99 -2.53
N SER A 181 -12.64 -2.56 -3.44
CA SER A 181 -13.74 -1.65 -3.11
C SER A 181 -14.69 -2.23 -2.05
N ARG A 182 -14.98 -3.54 -2.11
CA ARG A 182 -15.79 -4.22 -1.09
C ARG A 182 -15.06 -4.32 0.24
N GLU A 183 -13.77 -4.64 0.21
CA GLU A 183 -12.94 -4.69 1.41
C GLU A 183 -12.82 -3.33 2.09
N LEU A 184 -12.71 -2.24 1.32
CA LEU A 184 -12.73 -0.88 1.84
C LEU A 184 -14.08 -0.53 2.48
N ALA A 185 -15.18 -0.85 1.81
CA ALA A 185 -16.52 -0.61 2.37
C ALA A 185 -16.71 -1.35 3.70
N SER A 186 -16.30 -2.61 3.80
CA SER A 186 -16.37 -3.36 5.07
C SER A 186 -15.53 -2.72 6.17
N GLN A 187 -14.31 -2.24 5.85
CA GLN A 187 -13.45 -1.55 6.82
C GLN A 187 -14.06 -0.22 7.31
N PHE A 188 -14.66 0.55 6.39
CA PHE A 188 -15.35 1.79 6.77
C PHE A 188 -16.62 1.52 7.59
N GLU A 189 -17.39 0.48 7.27
CA GLU A 189 -18.57 0.10 8.05
C GLU A 189 -18.19 -0.28 9.49
N GLU A 190 -17.10 -1.02 9.67
CA GLU A 190 -16.54 -1.35 10.99
C GLU A 190 -16.13 -0.09 11.76
N ALA A 191 -15.38 0.81 11.13
CA ALA A 191 -14.95 2.06 11.74
C ALA A 191 -16.11 3.02 12.08
N LEU A 192 -17.19 3.02 11.28
CA LEU A 192 -18.42 3.77 11.55
C LEU A 192 -19.20 3.15 12.72
N SER A 193 -19.23 1.82 12.81
CA SER A 193 -19.86 1.09 13.91
C SER A 193 -19.22 1.40 15.25
N GLU A 194 -17.87 1.49 15.29
CA GLU A 194 -17.13 1.94 16.48
C GLU A 194 -17.52 3.37 16.94
N ARG A 195 -18.05 4.18 16.03
CA ARG A 195 -18.51 5.55 16.28
C ARG A 195 -20.01 5.66 16.56
N GLY A 196 -20.72 4.54 16.66
CA GLY A 196 -22.14 4.51 16.98
C GLY A 196 -23.08 4.65 15.78
N ILE A 197 -22.56 4.59 14.55
CA ILE A 197 -23.36 4.58 13.32
C ILE A 197 -23.50 3.13 12.87
N PHE A 198 -24.74 2.63 12.75
CA PHE A 198 -25.00 1.22 12.49
C PHE A 198 -26.01 1.01 11.37
N GLY A 199 -26.12 -0.24 10.92
CA GLY A 199 -27.13 -0.68 9.97
C GLY A 199 -27.02 0.01 8.61
N GLU A 200 -28.17 0.29 7.99
CA GLU A 200 -28.23 0.85 6.64
C GLU A 200 -27.47 2.18 6.50
N ALA A 201 -27.48 3.03 7.54
CA ALA A 201 -26.74 4.28 7.55
C ALA A 201 -25.22 4.07 7.45
N ALA A 202 -24.67 3.11 8.22
CA ALA A 202 -23.26 2.77 8.17
C ALA A 202 -22.87 2.17 6.81
N GLN A 203 -23.69 1.27 6.27
CA GLN A 203 -23.45 0.62 4.98
C GLN A 203 -23.41 1.63 3.83
N LYS A 204 -24.39 2.54 3.78
CA LYS A 204 -24.47 3.57 2.75
C LYS A 204 -23.26 4.51 2.82
N GLN A 205 -22.95 5.00 4.01
CA GLN A 205 -21.82 5.92 4.21
C GLN A 205 -20.48 5.24 3.89
N ALA A 206 -20.29 3.99 4.33
CA ALA A 206 -19.10 3.21 4.02
C ALA A 206 -18.92 2.95 2.51
N ALA A 207 -20.02 2.66 1.80
CA ALA A 207 -19.99 2.49 0.35
C ALA A 207 -19.63 3.80 -0.38
N GLU A 208 -20.15 4.94 0.08
CA GLU A 208 -19.80 6.27 -0.45
C GLU A 208 -18.32 6.60 -0.21
N MET A 209 -17.79 6.36 1.00
CA MET A 209 -16.38 6.55 1.33
C MET A 209 -15.47 5.65 0.49
N ALA A 210 -15.83 4.37 0.33
CA ALA A 210 -15.10 3.44 -0.53
C ALA A 210 -15.13 3.90 -2.00
N ALA A 211 -16.27 4.35 -2.50
CA ALA A 211 -16.40 4.85 -3.87
C ALA A 211 -15.54 6.10 -4.11
N GLU A 212 -15.55 7.05 -3.18
CA GLU A 212 -14.70 8.24 -3.26
C GLU A 212 -13.22 7.85 -3.29
N ARG A 213 -12.83 6.95 -2.38
CA ARG A 213 -11.45 6.47 -2.28
C ARG A 213 -10.99 5.76 -3.55
N MET A 214 -11.85 4.95 -4.15
CA MET A 214 -11.53 4.22 -5.38
C MET A 214 -11.29 5.13 -6.59
N LYS A 215 -11.65 6.41 -6.54
CA LYS A 215 -11.39 7.39 -7.62
C LYS A 215 -9.90 7.68 -7.79
N THR A 216 -9.14 7.74 -6.70
CA THR A 216 -7.71 8.08 -6.72
C THR A 216 -6.81 6.86 -6.96
N LEU A 217 -7.31 5.66 -6.68
CA LEU A 217 -6.54 4.43 -6.78
C LEU A 217 -6.57 3.76 -8.17
N ALA A 218 -5.54 2.96 -8.45
CA ALA A 218 -5.42 2.05 -9.56
C ALA A 218 -4.96 0.65 -9.09
N ALA A 219 -5.41 -0.39 -9.79
CA ALA A 219 -4.90 -1.75 -9.64
C ALA A 219 -3.63 -1.90 -10.48
N LEU A 220 -2.52 -2.19 -9.83
CA LEU A 220 -1.17 -2.07 -10.38
C LEU A 220 -0.60 -3.42 -10.79
N HIS A 221 0.16 -3.43 -11.89
CA HIS A 221 1.08 -4.51 -12.24
C HIS A 221 2.46 -4.18 -11.69
N ASN A 222 3.13 -5.15 -11.05
CA ASN A 222 4.52 -5.03 -10.61
C ASN A 222 5.36 -6.18 -11.22
N PRO A 223 6.29 -5.91 -12.16
CA PRO A 223 6.50 -4.61 -12.76
C PRO A 223 5.37 -4.25 -13.72
N ASP A 224 5.33 -3.01 -14.22
CA ASP A 224 4.40 -2.61 -15.29
C ASP A 224 4.62 -3.52 -16.51
N MET A 225 3.56 -3.77 -17.28
CA MET A 225 3.62 -4.59 -18.49
C MET A 225 4.61 -4.05 -19.52
N ILE A 226 4.75 -2.72 -19.61
CA ILE A 226 5.78 -2.10 -20.45
C ILE A 226 7.18 -2.52 -20.01
N ALA A 227 7.41 -2.83 -18.74
CA ALA A 227 8.67 -3.35 -18.20
C ALA A 227 8.68 -4.88 -18.08
N GLY A 228 7.88 -5.59 -18.89
CA GLY A 228 7.87 -7.06 -18.94
C GLY A 228 6.94 -7.73 -17.92
N GLY A 229 6.12 -6.96 -17.22
CA GLY A 229 5.15 -7.48 -16.26
C GLY A 229 4.08 -8.38 -16.87
N LYS A 230 3.57 -9.31 -16.06
CA LYS A 230 2.42 -10.16 -16.39
C LYS A 230 1.12 -9.38 -16.18
N ASP A 231 0.04 -9.78 -16.86
CA ASP A 231 -1.31 -9.24 -16.62
C ASP A 231 -1.91 -9.81 -15.32
N VAL A 232 -1.26 -9.49 -14.21
CA VAL A 232 -1.66 -9.85 -12.84
C VAL A 232 -1.61 -8.60 -12.00
N VAL A 233 -2.64 -8.38 -11.20
CA VAL A 233 -2.68 -7.29 -10.23
C VAL A 233 -1.97 -7.75 -8.96
N THR A 234 -0.98 -6.98 -8.53
CA THR A 234 -0.21 -7.26 -7.32
C THR A 234 -0.64 -6.40 -6.14
N MET A 235 -1.18 -5.19 -6.39
CA MET A 235 -1.64 -4.27 -5.35
C MET A 235 -2.49 -3.11 -5.88
N MET A 236 -3.03 -2.34 -4.95
CA MET A 236 -3.60 -1.02 -5.20
C MET A 236 -2.57 0.09 -4.90
N GLY A 237 -2.69 1.22 -5.59
CA GLY A 237 -1.90 2.41 -5.30
C GLY A 237 -2.42 3.65 -6.00
N ASP A 238 -1.88 4.82 -5.64
CA ASP A 238 -2.25 6.09 -6.26
C ASP A 238 -2.07 6.05 -7.78
N ARG A 239 -3.14 6.41 -8.50
CA ARG A 239 -3.19 6.37 -9.96
C ARG A 239 -2.29 7.41 -10.60
N GLY A 240 -2.15 8.59 -9.99
CA GLY A 240 -1.33 9.68 -10.52
C GLY A 240 0.16 9.37 -10.44
N VAL A 241 0.60 8.78 -9.33
CA VAL A 241 1.94 8.23 -9.12
C VAL A 241 2.19 7.10 -10.11
N ASN A 242 1.27 6.12 -10.22
CA ASN A 242 1.43 5.01 -11.16
C ASN A 242 1.55 5.49 -12.60
N SER A 243 0.70 6.45 -13.03
CA SER A 243 0.76 7.03 -14.36
C SER A 243 2.08 7.79 -14.61
N SER A 244 2.58 8.50 -13.59
CA SER A 244 3.88 9.19 -13.65
C SER A 244 5.05 8.21 -13.80
N ILE A 245 5.04 7.09 -13.10
CA ILE A 245 6.07 6.05 -13.23
C ILE A 245 5.93 5.34 -14.58
N GLY A 246 4.71 4.94 -14.93
CA GLY A 246 4.34 4.24 -16.17
C GLY A 246 4.81 4.95 -17.44
N SER A 247 4.50 6.24 -17.55
CA SER A 247 4.87 7.06 -18.71
C SER A 247 6.39 7.21 -18.93
N GLN A 248 7.17 7.01 -17.87
CA GLN A 248 8.62 7.13 -17.90
C GLN A 248 9.33 5.85 -18.35
N TRP A 249 8.66 4.70 -18.34
CA TRP A 249 9.28 3.44 -18.76
C TRP A 249 9.74 3.45 -20.21
N LYS A 250 9.02 4.14 -21.11
CA LYS A 250 9.35 4.20 -22.55
C LYS A 250 10.82 4.61 -22.83
N ASP A 251 11.38 5.50 -22.01
CA ASP A 251 12.74 6.02 -22.18
C ASP A 251 13.80 5.19 -21.43
N ARG A 252 13.40 4.09 -20.77
CA ARG A 252 14.23 3.31 -19.84
C ARG A 252 14.33 1.84 -20.23
N VAL A 253 13.22 1.26 -20.68
CA VAL A 253 13.16 -0.17 -21.03
C VAL A 253 14.13 -0.55 -22.15
N GLY A 254 14.50 0.36 -23.05
CA GLY A 254 15.45 0.07 -24.12
C GLY A 254 16.86 -0.28 -23.63
N GLU A 255 17.36 0.37 -22.58
CA GLU A 255 18.67 0.05 -21.99
C GLU A 255 18.60 -1.26 -21.19
N LEU A 256 17.49 -1.47 -20.49
CA LEU A 256 17.23 -2.70 -19.76
C LEU A 256 17.10 -3.92 -20.70
N ASP A 257 16.43 -3.75 -21.85
CA ASP A 257 16.32 -4.76 -22.91
C ASP A 257 17.70 -5.16 -23.43
N LYS A 258 18.61 -4.20 -23.60
CA LYS A 258 20.00 -4.46 -24.04
C LYS A 258 20.74 -5.27 -22.98
N ALA A 259 20.70 -4.83 -21.73
CA ALA A 259 21.37 -5.53 -20.62
C ALA A 259 20.84 -6.97 -20.47
N ALA A 260 19.53 -7.18 -20.58
CA ALA A 260 18.91 -8.51 -20.53
C ALA A 260 19.39 -9.42 -21.67
N LYS A 261 19.60 -8.88 -22.87
CA LYS A 261 20.07 -9.64 -24.04
C LYS A 261 21.54 -10.06 -23.96
N GLU A 262 22.36 -9.41 -23.13
CA GLU A 262 23.75 -9.81 -22.85
C GLU A 262 23.84 -11.17 -22.14
N VAL A 263 22.77 -11.60 -21.45
CA VAL A 263 22.70 -12.94 -20.86
C VAL A 263 22.55 -13.99 -21.98
N PRO A 264 23.43 -15.01 -22.03
CA PRO A 264 23.34 -16.09 -23.02
C PRO A 264 21.97 -16.76 -23.02
N GLU A 265 21.44 -17.10 -24.20
CA GLU A 265 20.05 -17.56 -24.33
C GLU A 265 19.73 -18.79 -23.46
N SER A 266 20.69 -19.72 -23.38
CA SER A 266 20.59 -20.94 -22.57
C SER A 266 20.52 -20.66 -21.06
N GLU A 267 20.97 -19.50 -20.61
CA GLU A 267 20.99 -19.12 -19.19
C GLU A 267 19.83 -18.19 -18.79
N ARG A 268 19.09 -17.62 -19.76
CA ARG A 268 18.05 -16.61 -19.49
C ARG A 268 16.90 -17.14 -18.62
N GLY A 269 16.61 -18.44 -18.70
CA GLY A 269 15.56 -19.07 -17.89
C GLY A 269 15.94 -19.25 -16.41
N SER A 270 17.23 -19.45 -16.12
CA SER A 270 17.76 -19.65 -14.76
C SER A 270 18.40 -18.40 -14.17
N THR A 271 18.52 -17.33 -14.96
CA THR A 271 19.06 -16.03 -14.53
C THR A 271 17.92 -15.05 -14.25
N ARG A 272 17.90 -14.47 -13.05
CA ARG A 272 16.95 -13.41 -12.66
C ARG A 272 17.40 -12.03 -13.16
N MET A 273 16.44 -11.15 -13.38
CA MET A 273 16.68 -9.73 -13.57
C MET A 273 17.39 -9.12 -12.35
N ASN A 274 18.12 -8.04 -12.59
CA ASN A 274 18.84 -7.31 -11.56
C ASN A 274 18.92 -5.83 -11.93
N ALA A 275 17.85 -5.10 -11.66
CA ALA A 275 17.71 -3.68 -11.94
C ALA A 275 17.59 -2.90 -10.63
N LYS A 276 18.16 -1.68 -10.64
CA LYS A 276 17.96 -0.70 -9.57
C LYS A 276 17.17 0.49 -10.07
N LEU A 277 16.04 0.77 -9.43
CA LEU A 277 15.20 1.94 -9.68
C LEU A 277 15.44 2.98 -8.57
N LYS A 278 15.43 4.25 -8.94
CA LYS A 278 15.61 5.36 -8.00
C LYS A 278 14.90 6.60 -8.48
N ARG A 279 14.48 7.47 -7.56
CA ARG A 279 14.04 8.82 -7.93
C ARG A 279 15.20 9.68 -8.41
N CYS A 280 14.91 10.64 -9.27
CA CYS A 280 15.89 11.67 -9.61
C CYS A 280 16.14 12.56 -8.39
N LYS A 281 17.42 12.93 -8.18
CA LYS A 281 17.78 13.96 -7.21
C LYS A 281 17.16 15.29 -7.67
N LYS A 282 16.69 16.08 -6.70
CA LYS A 282 16.28 17.46 -6.95
C LYS A 282 17.51 18.33 -7.19
#